data_AF-A0A806FKR3-F1
#
_entry.id   AF-A0A806FKR3-F1
#
_cell.length_a   1.000
_cell.length_b   1.000
_cell.length_c   1.000
_cell.angle_alpha   90.00
_cell.angle_beta   90.00
_cell.angle_gamma   90.00
#
_symmetry.space_group_name_H-M   'P 1'
#
loop_
_entity.id
_entity.type
_entity.pdbx_description
1 polymer ?
#
loop_
_entity_poly.entity_id
_entity_poly.type
_entity_poly.pdbx_seq_one_letter_code
_entity_poly.pdbx_strand_id
1 'polypeptide(L)'
;MKYAFQPEILRQTLHSLIKICICRIRTLRLIHMEDQVRIYDSAAEEEARRESARSILNAYIQSRIAFYDGTGSSSMTYERLLGKDFAIYALRGIETAEDYAREAFHAVESSSEETAMGTRWQELIASIAENAIDTGDLTATRDGAVYVIELKSQENTTNSSSFPNELRSLRQRMKEITGRKRASNQRVEAAICITRSTISKDEWRTFEVSGVTQENADLKNFRYRYLSGTAMWQWLCGIDSPYGLIRPFSSINSEAVLLARESSLERVTTQLLEELDKNGLPHTLDGVAELSDRYKAEKEAKRREREAKRNARNTGR
;
A
#
# COMPACT_ATOMS: atom_id res chain seq x y z
N MET A 1 46.41 5.95 75.62
CA MET A 1 45.17 6.67 75.24
C MET A 1 44.10 5.65 74.90
N LYS A 2 43.02 5.57 75.68
CA LYS A 2 41.86 4.70 75.40
C LYS A 2 40.95 5.44 74.42
N TYR A 3 40.71 4.90 73.23
CA TYR A 3 39.70 5.45 72.32
C TYR A 3 38.31 5.21 72.94
N ALA A 4 37.61 6.29 73.26
CA ALA A 4 36.23 6.23 73.73
C ALA A 4 35.33 5.84 72.54
N PHE A 5 34.75 4.64 72.60
CA PHE A 5 33.70 4.22 71.69
C PHE A 5 32.50 5.15 71.90
N GLN A 6 32.02 5.82 70.84
CA GLN A 6 30.87 6.72 70.87
C GLN A 6 29.66 6.04 70.19
N PRO A 7 28.78 5.37 70.95
CA PRO A 7 27.65 4.61 70.41
C PRO A 7 26.65 5.47 69.63
N GLU A 8 26.52 6.75 70.01
CA GLU A 8 25.64 7.73 69.38
C GLU A 8 25.99 7.97 67.90
N ILE A 9 27.29 8.07 67.58
CA ILE A 9 27.77 8.28 66.20
C ILE A 9 27.50 7.03 65.36
N LEU A 10 27.73 5.85 65.93
CA LEU A 10 27.45 4.59 65.24
C LEU A 10 25.95 4.45 64.94
N ARG A 11 25.08 4.84 65.89
CA ARG A 11 23.62 4.81 65.75
C ARG A 11 23.12 5.82 64.70
N GLN A 12 23.65 7.04 64.67
CA GLN A 12 23.32 8.04 63.65
C GLN A 12 23.79 7.63 62.25
N THR A 13 24.97 7.03 62.15
CA THR A 13 25.51 6.52 60.88
C THR A 13 24.68 5.36 60.36
N LEU A 14 24.31 4.41 61.23
CA LEU A 14 23.45 3.28 60.87
C LEU A 14 22.05 3.73 60.42
N HIS A 15 21.45 4.70 61.11
CA HIS A 15 20.15 5.26 60.73
C HIS A 15 20.21 5.98 59.37
N SER A 16 21.29 6.72 59.09
CA SER A 16 21.50 7.39 57.80
C SER A 16 21.66 6.37 56.66
N LEU A 17 22.42 5.30 56.88
CA LEU A 17 22.58 4.21 55.91
C LEU A 17 21.27 3.48 55.63
N ILE A 18 20.45 3.21 56.66
CA ILE A 18 19.13 2.61 56.50
C ILE A 18 18.22 3.50 55.65
N LYS A 19 18.21 4.83 55.89
CA LYS A 19 17.43 5.78 55.08
C LYS A 19 17.87 5.79 53.61
N ILE A 20 19.18 5.77 53.35
CA ILE A 20 19.73 5.70 51.99
C ILE A 20 19.32 4.41 51.29
N CYS A 21 19.42 3.27 51.98
CA CYS A 21 18.99 1.97 51.45
C CYS A 21 17.49 1.93 51.12
N ILE A 22 16.63 2.43 52.02
CA ILE A 22 15.18 2.51 51.79
C ILE A 22 14.86 3.42 50.59
N CYS A 23 15.56 4.56 50.46
CA CYS A 23 15.38 5.48 49.34
C CYS A 23 15.77 4.82 48.01
N ARG A 24 16.94 4.14 47.95
CA ARG A 24 17.37 3.38 46.77
C ARG A 24 16.40 2.26 46.38
N ILE A 25 15.88 1.51 47.35
CA ILE A 25 14.88 0.45 47.09
C ILE A 25 13.60 1.03 46.50
N ARG A 26 13.14 2.19 46.98
CA ARG A 26 11.97 2.88 46.42
C ARG A 26 12.21 3.36 45.00
N THR A 27 13.36 3.97 44.71
CA THR A 27 13.74 4.39 43.35
C THR A 27 13.82 3.20 42.39
N LEU A 28 14.44 2.09 42.80
CA LEU A 28 14.52 0.87 41.99
C LEU A 28 13.14 0.26 41.73
N ARG A 29 12.22 0.29 42.71
CA ARG A 29 10.83 -0.15 42.50
C ARG A 29 10.08 0.75 41.52
N LEU A 30 10.26 2.06 41.58
CA LEU A 30 9.63 3.00 40.65
C LEU A 30 10.13 2.77 39.22
N ILE A 31 11.44 2.64 39.02
CA ILE A 31 12.04 2.32 37.71
C ILE A 31 11.47 0.99 37.18
N HIS A 32 11.42 -0.05 38.02
CA HIS A 32 10.87 -1.34 37.61
C HIS A 32 9.38 -1.28 37.25
N MET A 33 8.59 -0.47 37.94
CA MET A 33 7.18 -0.25 37.60
C MET A 33 7.03 0.52 36.29
N GLU A 34 7.82 1.56 36.04
CA GLU A 34 7.83 2.31 34.78
C GLU A 34 8.26 1.41 33.60
N ASP A 35 9.27 0.56 33.79
CA ASP A 35 9.71 -0.41 32.79
C ASP A 35 8.62 -1.45 32.51
N GLN A 36 7.93 -1.97 33.54
CA GLN A 36 6.81 -2.90 33.36
C GLN A 36 5.66 -2.25 32.59
N VAL A 37 5.24 -1.04 32.97
CA VAL A 37 4.17 -0.31 32.26
C VAL A 37 4.54 -0.11 30.80
N ARG A 38 5.77 0.32 30.51
CA ARG A 38 6.27 0.50 29.14
C ARG A 38 6.27 -0.80 28.33
N ILE A 39 6.62 -1.93 28.95
CA ILE A 39 6.58 -3.25 28.31
C ILE A 39 5.12 -3.64 27.98
N TYR A 40 4.19 -3.45 28.93
CA TYR A 40 2.77 -3.75 28.71
C TYR A 40 2.16 -2.88 27.62
N ASP A 41 2.45 -1.57 27.61
CA ASP A 41 1.99 -0.64 26.58
C ASP A 41 2.54 -1.05 25.20
N SER A 42 3.82 -1.44 25.12
CA SER A 42 4.42 -1.90 23.86
C SER A 42 3.81 -3.18 23.32
N ALA A 43 3.45 -4.13 24.19
CA ALA A 43 2.81 -5.39 23.79
C ALA A 43 1.36 -5.18 23.34
N ALA A 44 0.63 -4.28 24.01
CA ALA A 44 -0.72 -3.91 23.63
C ALA A 44 -0.75 -3.17 22.28
N GLU A 45 0.20 -2.26 22.05
CA GLU A 45 0.36 -1.59 20.76
C GLU A 45 0.69 -2.58 19.63
N GLU A 46 1.59 -3.53 19.88
CA GLU A 46 1.95 -4.54 18.88
C GLU A 46 0.73 -5.41 18.52
N GLU A 47 -0.05 -5.85 19.51
CA GLU A 47 -1.27 -6.63 19.26
C GLU A 47 -2.34 -5.81 18.52
N ALA A 48 -2.51 -4.52 18.83
CA ALA A 48 -3.41 -3.65 18.08
C ALA A 48 -3.00 -3.48 16.61
N ARG A 49 -1.68 -3.40 16.33
CA ARG A 49 -1.15 -3.39 14.96
C ARG A 49 -1.37 -4.73 14.24
N ARG A 50 -1.21 -5.85 14.95
CA ARG A 50 -1.51 -7.21 14.42
C ARG A 50 -2.98 -7.36 14.07
N GLU A 51 -3.88 -6.89 14.94
CA GLU A 51 -5.32 -6.94 14.69
C GLU A 51 -5.72 -6.06 13.50
N SER A 52 -5.14 -4.87 13.39
CA SER A 52 -5.31 -4.00 12.21
C SER A 52 -4.87 -4.72 10.93
N ALA A 53 -3.71 -5.39 10.95
CA ALA A 53 -3.23 -6.16 9.81
C ALA A 53 -4.14 -7.34 9.45
N ARG A 54 -4.71 -8.04 10.44
CA ARG A 54 -5.70 -9.12 10.21
C ARG A 54 -6.97 -8.61 9.57
N SER A 55 -7.50 -7.48 10.04
CA SER A 55 -8.68 -6.83 9.46
C SER A 55 -8.45 -6.48 7.98
N ILE A 56 -7.29 -5.90 7.66
CA ILE A 56 -6.89 -5.57 6.29
C ILE A 56 -6.76 -6.82 5.41
N LEU A 57 -6.19 -7.91 5.92
CA LEU A 57 -6.12 -9.17 5.19
C LEU A 57 -7.50 -9.79 4.94
N ASN A 58 -8.41 -9.73 5.92
CA ASN A 58 -9.78 -10.18 5.74
C ASN A 58 -10.49 -9.34 4.67
N ALA A 59 -10.31 -8.01 4.67
CA ALA A 59 -10.85 -7.15 3.62
C ALA A 59 -10.27 -7.48 2.23
N TYR A 60 -8.97 -7.81 2.15
CA TYR A 60 -8.37 -8.31 0.92
C TYR A 60 -9.03 -9.62 0.46
N ILE A 61 -9.14 -10.61 1.34
CA ILE A 61 -9.76 -11.92 1.06
C ILE A 61 -11.19 -11.73 0.51
N GLN A 62 -12.03 -10.94 1.18
CA GLN A 62 -13.40 -10.68 0.73
C GLN A 62 -13.44 -9.98 -0.64
N SER A 63 -12.52 -9.03 -0.88
CA SER A 63 -12.42 -8.38 -2.18
C SER A 63 -11.98 -9.34 -3.29
N ARG A 64 -11.14 -10.35 -2.97
CA ARG A 64 -10.73 -11.38 -3.93
C ARG A 64 -11.87 -12.33 -4.26
N ILE A 65 -12.63 -12.76 -3.26
CA ILE A 65 -13.84 -13.57 -3.48
C ILE A 65 -14.81 -12.82 -4.40
N ALA A 66 -15.15 -11.57 -4.08
CA ALA A 66 -16.03 -10.75 -4.92
C ALA A 66 -15.49 -10.50 -6.35
N PHE A 67 -14.17 -10.39 -6.49
CA PHE A 67 -13.52 -10.30 -7.78
C PHE A 67 -13.75 -11.58 -8.61
N TYR A 68 -13.53 -12.75 -8.04
CA TYR A 68 -13.70 -14.04 -8.73
C TYR A 68 -15.17 -14.38 -9.00
N ASP A 69 -16.07 -14.10 -8.05
CA ASP A 69 -17.50 -14.41 -8.14
C ASP A 69 -18.26 -13.55 -9.15
N GLY A 70 -17.63 -12.53 -9.74
CA GLY A 70 -18.30 -11.65 -10.70
C GLY A 70 -19.06 -10.48 -10.07
N THR A 71 -19.08 -10.34 -8.74
CA THR A 71 -19.92 -9.38 -8.02
C THR A 71 -19.26 -8.01 -7.79
N GLY A 72 -17.94 -7.92 -7.89
CA GLY A 72 -17.20 -6.67 -7.78
C GLY A 72 -17.30 -5.77 -9.02
N SER A 73 -17.10 -4.45 -8.84
CA SER A 73 -17.08 -3.47 -9.94
C SER A 73 -15.93 -3.66 -10.95
N SER A 74 -14.87 -4.35 -10.52
CA SER A 74 -13.73 -4.77 -11.33
C SER A 74 -13.60 -6.29 -11.32
N SER A 75 -14.70 -7.02 -11.39
CA SER A 75 -14.72 -8.48 -11.31
C SER A 75 -14.04 -9.16 -12.50
N MET A 76 -13.74 -10.44 -12.34
CA MET A 76 -13.22 -11.31 -13.39
C MET A 76 -14.35 -11.73 -14.33
N THR A 77 -14.23 -11.35 -15.60
CA THR A 77 -15.18 -11.69 -16.67
C THR A 77 -14.43 -12.09 -17.93
N TYR A 78 -15.06 -12.88 -18.81
CA TYR A 78 -14.43 -13.32 -20.05
C TYR A 78 -14.07 -12.11 -20.96
N GLU A 79 -14.86 -11.03 -20.92
CA GLU A 79 -14.60 -9.83 -21.73
C GLU A 79 -13.32 -9.10 -21.32
N ARG A 80 -12.89 -9.25 -20.06
CA ARG A 80 -11.59 -8.74 -19.61
C ARG A 80 -10.43 -9.54 -20.17
N LEU A 81 -10.64 -10.83 -20.47
CA LEU A 81 -9.65 -11.64 -21.16
C LEU A 81 -9.47 -11.12 -22.58
N LEU A 82 -10.55 -10.74 -23.28
CA LEU A 82 -10.48 -10.22 -24.66
C LEU A 82 -9.65 -8.92 -24.81
N GLY A 83 -9.38 -8.21 -23.72
CA GLY A 83 -8.60 -6.97 -23.73
C GLY A 83 -7.08 -7.16 -23.73
N LYS A 84 -6.58 -8.40 -23.74
CA LYS A 84 -5.14 -8.68 -23.73
C LYS A 84 -4.53 -8.65 -25.15
N ASP A 85 -3.22 -8.55 -25.21
CA ASP A 85 -2.47 -8.55 -26.47
C ASP A 85 -2.23 -10.00 -26.92
N PHE A 86 -2.96 -10.44 -27.94
CA PHE A 86 -2.93 -11.81 -28.46
C PHE A 86 -1.56 -12.22 -29.01
N ALA A 87 -0.75 -11.27 -29.49
CA ALA A 87 0.57 -11.58 -30.03
C ALA A 87 1.49 -12.15 -28.95
N ILE A 88 1.35 -11.70 -27.69
CA ILE A 88 2.12 -12.22 -26.56
C ILE A 88 1.81 -13.71 -26.33
N TYR A 89 0.56 -14.13 -26.47
CA TYR A 89 0.15 -15.53 -26.25
C TYR A 89 0.54 -16.41 -27.43
N ALA A 90 0.39 -15.91 -28.67
CA ALA A 90 0.86 -16.60 -29.86
C ALA A 90 2.38 -16.88 -29.77
N LEU A 91 3.17 -15.89 -29.34
CA LEU A 91 4.62 -16.05 -29.13
C LEU A 91 4.98 -17.02 -27.99
N ARG A 92 4.05 -17.32 -27.09
CA ARG A 92 4.19 -18.36 -26.06
C ARG A 92 3.78 -19.75 -26.55
N GLY A 93 3.34 -19.88 -27.81
CA GLY A 93 2.86 -21.14 -28.36
C GLY A 93 1.44 -21.50 -27.92
N ILE A 94 0.63 -20.53 -27.51
CA ILE A 94 -0.78 -20.74 -27.17
C ILE A 94 -1.59 -20.77 -28.47
N GLU A 95 -2.30 -21.88 -28.71
CA GLU A 95 -3.05 -22.09 -29.95
C GLU A 95 -4.56 -22.23 -29.73
N THR A 96 -4.99 -22.68 -28.53
CA THR A 96 -6.39 -22.97 -28.22
C THR A 96 -7.05 -21.84 -27.41
N ALA A 97 -8.38 -21.77 -27.46
CA ALA A 97 -9.14 -20.81 -26.67
C ALA A 97 -9.07 -21.09 -25.16
N GLU A 98 -8.98 -22.36 -24.77
CA GLU A 98 -8.88 -22.80 -23.38
C GLU A 98 -7.53 -22.47 -22.75
N ASP A 99 -6.44 -22.73 -23.47
CA ASP A 99 -5.10 -22.38 -23.01
C ASP A 99 -4.94 -20.86 -22.92
N TYR A 100 -5.53 -20.14 -23.89
CA TYR A 100 -5.65 -18.69 -23.83
C TYR A 100 -6.40 -18.24 -22.57
N ALA A 101 -7.57 -18.82 -22.27
CA ALA A 101 -8.37 -18.44 -21.12
C ALA A 101 -7.59 -18.58 -19.81
N ARG A 102 -6.85 -19.68 -19.64
CA ARG A 102 -6.00 -19.91 -18.46
C ARG A 102 -4.89 -18.87 -18.32
N GLU A 103 -4.11 -18.66 -19.37
CA GLU A 103 -2.99 -17.71 -19.34
C GLU A 103 -3.46 -16.25 -19.20
N ALA A 104 -4.52 -15.88 -19.92
CA ALA A 104 -5.10 -14.55 -19.84
C ALA A 104 -5.74 -14.29 -18.46
N PHE A 105 -6.37 -15.31 -17.86
CA PHE A 105 -6.90 -15.23 -16.49
C PHE A 105 -5.79 -14.87 -15.51
N HIS A 106 -4.66 -15.58 -15.55
CA HIS A 106 -3.49 -15.28 -14.71
C HIS A 106 -2.98 -13.84 -14.93
N ALA A 107 -2.94 -13.38 -16.18
CA ALA A 107 -2.50 -12.02 -16.49
C ALA A 107 -3.48 -10.93 -16.02
N VAL A 108 -4.79 -11.19 -15.99
CA VAL A 108 -5.79 -10.26 -15.40
C VAL A 108 -5.72 -10.31 -13.87
N GLU A 109 -5.60 -11.51 -13.32
CA GLU A 109 -5.49 -11.78 -11.89
C GLU A 109 -4.31 -11.01 -11.29
N SER A 110 -3.09 -11.21 -11.82
CA SER A 110 -1.87 -10.58 -11.31
C SER A 110 -1.96 -9.05 -11.28
N SER A 111 -2.41 -8.42 -12.37
CA SER A 111 -2.57 -6.95 -12.42
C SER A 111 -3.60 -6.43 -11.40
N SER A 112 -4.68 -7.19 -11.19
CA SER A 112 -5.70 -6.88 -10.18
C SER A 112 -5.18 -7.03 -8.76
N GLU A 113 -4.43 -8.11 -8.48
CA GLU A 113 -3.85 -8.39 -7.17
C GLU A 113 -2.85 -7.33 -6.73
N GLU A 114 -1.99 -6.87 -7.63
CA GLU A 114 -1.03 -5.81 -7.33
C GLU A 114 -1.73 -4.51 -6.92
N THR A 115 -2.81 -4.16 -7.62
CA THR A 115 -3.60 -2.96 -7.31
C THR A 115 -4.33 -3.12 -5.98
N ALA A 116 -5.07 -4.22 -5.82
CA ALA A 116 -5.85 -4.49 -4.62
C ALA A 116 -4.97 -4.56 -3.37
N MET A 117 -3.83 -5.26 -3.45
CA MET A 117 -2.90 -5.36 -2.34
C MET A 117 -2.20 -4.03 -2.06
N GLY A 118 -1.90 -3.24 -3.10
CA GLY A 118 -1.37 -1.88 -2.95
C GLY A 118 -2.27 -0.99 -2.09
N THR A 119 -3.57 -0.98 -2.39
CA THR A 119 -4.58 -0.25 -1.58
C THR A 119 -4.62 -0.74 -0.14
N ARG A 120 -4.58 -2.07 0.08
CA ARG A 120 -4.60 -2.65 1.44
C ARG A 120 -3.37 -2.26 2.26
N TRP A 121 -2.19 -2.18 1.63
CA TRP A 121 -1.00 -1.69 2.32
C TRP A 121 -1.09 -0.22 2.68
N GLN A 122 -1.68 0.61 1.82
CA GLN A 122 -1.91 2.02 2.15
C GLN A 122 -2.88 2.16 3.35
N GLU A 123 -3.98 1.42 3.37
CA GLU A 123 -4.93 1.39 4.48
C GLU A 123 -4.26 0.89 5.78
N LEU A 124 -3.40 -0.13 5.71
CA LEU A 124 -2.64 -0.60 6.87
C LEU A 124 -1.71 0.49 7.38
N ILE A 125 -0.93 1.13 6.50
CA ILE A 125 -0.03 2.22 6.88
C ILE A 125 -0.84 3.35 7.53
N ALA A 126 -1.97 3.75 6.97
CA ALA A 126 -2.81 4.80 7.54
C ALA A 126 -3.36 4.44 8.94
N SER A 127 -3.65 3.15 9.19
CA SER A 127 -4.17 2.70 10.48
C SER A 127 -3.10 2.56 11.57
N ILE A 128 -1.85 2.21 11.22
CA ILE A 128 -0.78 1.99 12.20
C ILE A 128 0.23 3.13 12.30
N ALA A 129 0.31 4.00 11.30
CA ALA A 129 1.21 5.14 11.34
C ALA A 129 0.65 6.17 12.32
N GLU A 130 1.42 6.44 13.37
CA GLU A 130 1.08 7.46 14.37
C GLU A 130 0.83 8.82 13.69
N ASN A 131 -0.26 9.52 14.03
CA ASN A 131 -0.57 10.85 13.48
C ASN A 131 -0.64 10.90 11.93
N ALA A 132 -1.03 9.81 11.29
CA ALA A 132 -1.31 9.78 9.86
C ALA A 132 -2.78 10.10 9.56
N ILE A 133 -3.02 10.96 8.56
CA ILE A 133 -4.37 11.25 8.04
C ILE A 133 -4.37 10.89 6.56
N ASP A 134 -5.28 9.99 6.19
CA ASP A 134 -5.57 9.63 4.81
C ASP A 134 -6.82 10.39 4.32
N THR A 135 -6.61 11.35 3.42
CA THR A 135 -7.69 12.10 2.74
C THR A 135 -7.65 11.90 1.22
N GLY A 136 -7.07 10.78 0.78
CA GLY A 136 -6.74 10.48 -0.62
C GLY A 136 -5.22 10.46 -0.88
N ASP A 137 -4.44 11.12 -0.03
CA ASP A 137 -2.98 11.07 0.04
C ASP A 137 -2.55 11.04 1.51
N LEU A 138 -1.46 10.33 1.81
CA LEU A 138 -1.01 10.14 3.18
C LEU A 138 -0.28 11.40 3.69
N THR A 139 -0.73 11.94 4.82
CA THR A 139 0.00 12.98 5.56
C THR A 139 0.37 12.48 6.95
N ALA A 140 1.59 12.71 7.40
CA ALA A 140 2.03 12.25 8.73
C ALA A 140 2.93 13.28 9.41
N THR A 141 2.85 13.39 10.74
CA THR A 141 3.77 14.22 11.51
C THR A 141 4.96 13.41 12.00
N ARG A 142 6.16 13.71 11.48
CA ARG A 142 7.42 13.03 11.83
C ARG A 142 8.54 14.04 11.95
N ASP A 143 9.54 13.78 12.78
CA ASP A 143 10.76 14.61 12.87
C ASP A 143 10.48 16.12 13.03
N GLY A 144 9.41 16.47 13.78
CA GLY A 144 8.95 17.84 13.99
C GLY A 144 8.32 18.54 12.78
N ALA A 145 8.04 17.82 11.70
CA ALA A 145 7.48 18.32 10.44
C ALA A 145 6.19 17.58 10.05
N VAL A 146 5.37 18.24 9.26
CA VAL A 146 4.24 17.59 8.57
C VAL A 146 4.73 17.14 7.20
N TYR A 147 4.74 15.83 6.96
CA TYR A 147 5.11 15.25 5.68
C TYR A 147 3.88 15.02 4.82
N VAL A 148 3.98 15.44 3.56
CA VAL A 148 3.10 15.00 2.47
C VAL A 148 3.77 13.83 1.79
N ILE A 149 3.12 12.68 1.78
CA ILE A 149 3.74 11.41 1.42
C ILE A 149 3.07 10.84 0.18
N GLU A 150 3.88 10.54 -0.84
CA GLU A 150 3.48 9.73 -1.97
C GLU A 150 3.94 8.28 -1.74
N LEU A 151 2.99 7.35 -1.66
CA LEU A 151 3.26 5.93 -1.43
C LEU A 151 3.22 5.16 -2.76
N LYS A 152 4.31 4.48 -3.10
CA LYS A 152 4.38 3.59 -4.27
C LYS A 152 4.76 2.17 -3.84
N SER A 153 4.22 1.19 -4.56
CA SER A 153 4.46 -0.22 -4.23
C SER A 153 5.83 -0.72 -4.67
N GLN A 154 6.46 -0.13 -5.69
CA GLN A 154 7.75 -0.52 -6.26
C GLN A 154 8.46 0.71 -6.86
N GLU A 155 9.77 0.61 -7.13
CA GLU A 155 10.57 1.67 -7.75
C GLU A 155 10.23 1.89 -9.24
N ASN A 156 9.92 0.80 -9.96
CA ASN A 156 9.73 0.80 -11.42
C ASN A 156 8.36 1.28 -11.90
N THR A 157 7.42 1.62 -11.01
CA THR A 157 6.13 2.21 -11.41
C THR A 157 6.25 3.69 -11.78
N THR A 158 7.45 4.26 -11.61
CA THR A 158 7.79 5.62 -12.03
C THR A 158 8.67 5.57 -13.27
N ASN A 159 8.05 5.55 -14.46
CA ASN A 159 8.81 5.80 -15.69
C ASN A 159 9.26 7.28 -15.71
N SER A 160 10.23 7.62 -16.56
CA SER A 160 10.83 8.96 -16.60
C SER A 160 9.80 10.10 -16.80
N SER A 161 8.62 9.79 -17.35
CA SER A 161 7.53 10.75 -17.56
C SER A 161 6.53 10.84 -16.40
N SER A 162 6.29 9.76 -15.64
CA SER A 162 5.36 9.81 -14.50
C SER A 162 6.01 10.38 -13.24
N PHE A 163 7.31 10.15 -13.01
CA PHE A 163 8.00 10.64 -11.81
C PHE A 163 7.93 12.17 -11.62
N PRO A 164 8.17 13.01 -12.64
CA PRO A 164 8.01 14.46 -12.50
C PRO A 164 6.59 14.87 -12.13
N ASN A 165 5.57 14.18 -12.65
CA ASN A 165 4.18 14.50 -12.32
C ASN A 165 3.84 14.20 -10.85
N GLU A 166 4.37 13.11 -10.30
CA GLU A 166 4.25 12.81 -8.86
C GLU A 166 4.88 13.91 -8.00
N LEU A 167 6.07 14.38 -8.39
CA LEU A 167 6.74 15.49 -7.69
C LEU A 167 5.96 16.81 -7.78
N ARG A 168 5.31 17.08 -8.91
CA ARG A 168 4.43 18.26 -9.06
C ARG A 168 3.23 18.18 -8.14
N SER A 169 2.58 17.01 -8.08
CA SER A 169 1.46 16.75 -7.17
C SER A 169 1.90 16.96 -5.72
N LEU A 170 3.03 16.39 -5.31
CA LEU A 170 3.60 16.61 -3.97
C LEU A 170 3.86 18.08 -3.68
N ARG A 171 4.51 18.81 -4.60
CA ARG A 171 4.78 20.24 -4.43
C ARG A 171 3.50 21.06 -4.31
N GLN A 172 2.47 20.74 -5.09
CA GLN A 172 1.19 21.42 -5.04
C GLN A 172 0.50 21.20 -3.69
N ARG A 173 0.43 19.94 -3.21
CA ARG A 173 -0.11 19.59 -1.90
C ARG A 173 0.65 20.26 -0.75
N MET A 174 1.98 20.31 -0.83
CA MET A 174 2.80 21.03 0.16
C MET A 174 2.39 22.50 0.25
N LYS A 175 2.19 23.18 -0.89
CA LYS A 175 1.73 24.58 -0.91
C LYS A 175 0.36 24.74 -0.27
N GLU A 176 -0.57 23.85 -0.58
CA GLU A 176 -1.93 23.88 -0.02
C GLU A 176 -1.92 23.71 1.51
N ILE A 177 -1.15 22.74 2.01
CA ILE A 177 -1.05 22.48 3.45
C ILE A 177 -0.30 23.61 4.16
N THR A 178 0.74 24.18 3.53
CA THR A 178 1.47 25.34 4.06
C THR A 178 0.59 26.58 4.15
N GLY A 179 -0.30 26.79 3.17
CA GLY A 179 -1.21 27.93 3.13
C GLY A 179 -2.33 27.91 4.20
N ARG A 180 -2.57 26.76 4.84
CA ARG A 180 -3.56 26.64 5.94
C ARG A 180 -2.96 27.20 7.24
N LYS A 181 -3.67 28.12 7.90
CA LYS A 181 -3.29 28.60 9.25
C LYS A 181 -3.32 27.42 10.23
N ARG A 182 -2.17 27.06 10.79
CA ARG A 182 -2.03 25.98 11.77
C ARG A 182 -1.42 26.52 13.06
N ALA A 183 -1.92 26.04 14.19
CA ALA A 183 -1.44 26.44 15.52
C ALA A 183 0.00 26.02 15.78
N SER A 184 0.48 24.94 15.16
CA SER A 184 1.78 24.31 15.48
C SER A 184 3.00 24.91 14.75
N ASN A 185 2.83 25.84 13.81
CA ASN A 185 3.89 26.42 12.96
C ASN A 185 4.91 25.39 12.38
N GLN A 186 4.51 24.12 12.27
CA GLN A 186 5.37 23.03 11.81
C GLN A 186 5.68 23.21 10.32
N ARG A 187 6.94 22.99 9.95
CA ARG A 187 7.36 22.97 8.54
C ARG A 187 6.65 21.84 7.79
N VAL A 188 6.44 22.05 6.49
CA VAL A 188 5.86 21.04 5.60
C VAL A 188 6.96 20.52 4.70
N GLU A 189 7.10 19.20 4.62
CA GLU A 189 8.11 18.51 3.82
C GLU A 189 7.43 17.49 2.90
N ALA A 190 8.12 17.08 1.83
CA ALA A 190 7.65 16.00 0.95
C ALA A 190 8.46 14.73 1.18
N ALA A 191 7.78 13.58 1.07
CA ALA A 191 8.43 12.28 1.04
C ALA A 191 7.86 11.39 -0.08
N ILE A 192 8.73 10.60 -0.70
CA ILE A 192 8.38 9.47 -1.55
C ILE A 192 8.74 8.19 -0.80
N CYS A 193 7.75 7.33 -0.61
CA CYS A 193 7.87 6.11 0.18
C CYS A 193 7.60 4.89 -0.69
N ILE A 194 8.59 4.00 -0.81
CA ILE A 194 8.49 2.75 -1.58
C ILE A 194 8.29 1.56 -0.65
N THR A 195 7.14 0.89 -0.75
CA THR A 195 6.75 -0.18 0.20
C THR A 195 7.42 -1.51 -0.05
N ARG A 196 7.58 -1.92 -1.32
CA ARG A 196 8.30 -3.15 -1.71
C ARG A 196 9.61 -2.76 -2.41
N SER A 197 10.67 -2.66 -1.63
CA SER A 197 12.04 -2.60 -2.16
C SER A 197 12.91 -3.56 -1.36
N THR A 198 13.80 -4.26 -2.07
CA THR A 198 14.86 -5.07 -1.44
C THR A 198 15.99 -4.21 -0.90
N ILE A 199 16.03 -2.92 -1.27
CA ILE A 199 17.04 -1.97 -0.82
C ILE A 199 16.39 -1.02 0.18
N SER A 200 16.95 -0.98 1.39
CA SER A 200 16.57 -0.02 2.42
C SER A 200 17.29 1.31 2.19
N LYS A 201 16.55 2.39 1.96
CA LYS A 201 17.11 3.74 1.79
C LYS A 201 16.33 4.74 2.63
N ASP A 202 17.06 5.71 3.17
CA ASP A 202 16.53 6.92 3.79
C ASP A 202 17.49 8.06 3.45
N GLU A 203 17.13 8.84 2.44
CA GLU A 203 18.01 9.89 1.93
C GLU A 203 17.21 11.09 1.44
N TRP A 204 17.86 12.25 1.44
CA TRP A 204 17.31 13.44 0.80
C TRP A 204 17.74 13.46 -0.66
N ARG A 205 16.77 13.69 -1.54
CA ARG A 205 17.00 13.88 -2.96
C ARG A 205 16.53 15.26 -3.40
N THR A 206 17.14 15.75 -4.47
CA THR A 206 16.77 16.98 -5.14
C THR A 206 16.48 16.66 -6.59
N PHE A 207 15.37 17.15 -7.11
CA PHE A 207 15.08 17.01 -8.53
C PHE A 207 15.97 17.95 -9.35
N GLU A 208 16.85 17.34 -10.14
CA GLU A 208 17.73 18.03 -11.08
C GLU A 208 17.10 18.03 -12.48
N VAL A 209 17.09 19.20 -13.10
CA VAL A 209 16.57 19.35 -14.47
C VAL A 209 17.65 18.93 -15.44
N SER A 210 17.31 18.10 -16.42
CA SER A 210 18.26 17.75 -17.48
C SER A 210 18.67 19.01 -18.25
N GLY A 211 19.94 19.11 -18.64
CA GLY A 211 20.43 20.26 -19.42
C GLY A 211 19.83 20.38 -20.84
N VAL A 212 19.14 19.33 -21.31
CA VAL A 212 18.63 19.21 -22.68
C VAL A 212 17.14 19.52 -22.78
N THR A 213 16.35 19.25 -21.73
CA THR A 213 14.90 19.45 -21.72
C THR A 213 14.45 20.32 -20.54
N GLN A 214 13.79 21.44 -20.85
CA GLN A 214 13.26 22.36 -19.83
C GLN A 214 11.82 22.06 -19.40
N GLU A 215 11.22 20.98 -19.90
CA GLU A 215 9.82 20.61 -19.64
C GLU A 215 9.50 20.43 -18.14
N ASN A 216 10.52 20.14 -17.33
CA ASN A 216 10.41 19.98 -15.87
C ASN A 216 11.14 21.07 -15.08
N ALA A 217 11.41 22.22 -15.69
CA ALA A 217 12.09 23.34 -15.06
C ALA A 217 11.36 23.85 -13.81
N ASP A 218 10.04 23.68 -13.75
CA ASP A 218 9.24 24.03 -12.58
C ASP A 218 9.68 23.25 -11.34
N LEU A 219 10.14 22.01 -11.47
CA LEU A 219 10.59 21.16 -10.36
C LEU A 219 12.05 21.38 -9.97
N LYS A 220 12.76 22.32 -10.60
CA LYS A 220 14.18 22.56 -10.30
C LYS A 220 14.40 22.79 -8.81
N ASN A 221 15.38 22.09 -8.25
CA ASN A 221 15.75 22.15 -6.84
C ASN A 221 14.64 21.70 -5.87
N PHE A 222 13.61 21.01 -6.37
CA PHE A 222 12.58 20.46 -5.49
C PHE A 222 13.17 19.34 -4.66
N ARG A 223 13.33 19.59 -3.36
CA ARG A 223 13.89 18.65 -2.39
C ARG A 223 12.78 17.81 -1.76
N TYR A 224 13.01 16.51 -1.66
CA TYR A 224 12.11 15.56 -1.03
C TYR A 224 12.92 14.46 -0.34
N ARG A 225 12.33 13.82 0.67
CA ARG A 225 12.91 12.63 1.31
C ARG A 225 12.51 11.40 0.51
N TYR A 226 13.45 10.50 0.28
CA TYR A 226 13.23 9.24 -0.41
C TYR A 226 13.46 8.10 0.58
N LEU A 227 12.41 7.32 0.83
CA LEU A 227 12.40 6.21 1.77
C LEU A 227 11.98 4.92 1.07
N SER A 228 12.70 3.83 1.29
CA SER A 228 12.36 2.53 0.71
C SER A 228 12.62 1.38 1.69
N GLY A 229 11.85 0.29 1.53
CA GLY A 229 12.06 -0.94 2.30
C GLY A 229 11.91 -0.74 3.81
N THR A 230 12.78 -1.39 4.59
CA THR A 230 12.72 -1.37 6.06
C THR A 230 12.80 0.03 6.66
N ALA A 231 13.64 0.93 6.12
CA ALA A 231 13.76 2.30 6.63
C ALA A 231 12.44 3.07 6.52
N MET A 232 11.68 2.86 5.43
CA MET A 232 10.35 3.45 5.28
C MET A 232 9.38 2.92 6.34
N TRP A 233 9.32 1.59 6.53
CA TRP A 233 8.42 0.96 7.50
C TRP A 233 8.73 1.37 8.94
N GLN A 234 10.00 1.47 9.29
CA GLN A 234 10.43 1.94 10.61
C GLN A 234 10.06 3.41 10.81
N TRP A 235 10.32 4.26 9.82
CA TRP A 235 10.04 5.69 9.90
C TRP A 235 8.54 6.01 9.97
N LEU A 236 7.71 5.33 9.15
CA LEU A 236 6.26 5.59 9.15
C LEU A 236 5.50 4.84 10.23
N CYS A 237 5.83 3.57 10.43
CA CYS A 237 4.98 2.65 11.18
C CYS A 237 5.65 2.07 12.43
N GLY A 238 6.95 2.34 12.65
CA GLY A 238 7.70 1.78 13.77
C GLY A 238 7.83 0.25 13.71
N ILE A 239 7.80 -0.34 12.52
CA ILE A 239 7.94 -1.79 12.30
C ILE A 239 8.99 -2.07 11.22
N ASP A 240 9.61 -3.25 11.24
CA ASP A 240 10.61 -3.61 10.21
C ASP A 240 9.98 -3.98 8.87
N SER A 241 8.79 -4.59 8.90
CA SER A 241 8.01 -4.97 7.74
C SER A 241 6.56 -5.29 8.12
N PRO A 242 5.61 -5.18 7.18
CA PRO A 242 4.23 -5.60 7.41
C PRO A 242 4.14 -7.12 7.58
N TYR A 243 5.09 -7.88 7.02
CA TYR A 243 5.12 -9.35 7.14
C TYR A 243 5.31 -9.83 8.57
N GLY A 244 5.97 -9.04 9.43
CA GLY A 244 6.07 -9.37 10.86
C GLY A 244 4.70 -9.40 11.56
N LEU A 245 3.76 -8.57 11.11
CA LEU A 245 2.42 -8.47 11.68
C LEU A 245 1.50 -9.62 11.27
N ILE A 246 1.74 -10.20 10.08
CA ILE A 246 0.84 -11.18 9.47
C ILE A 246 1.39 -12.62 9.46
N ARG A 247 2.60 -12.84 9.96
CA ARG A 247 3.17 -14.17 10.11
C ARG A 247 2.61 -14.89 11.34
N PRO A 248 2.48 -16.23 11.29
CA PRO A 248 2.82 -17.09 10.16
C PRO A 248 1.76 -17.09 9.05
N PHE A 249 2.16 -17.15 7.78
CA PHE A 249 1.20 -17.17 6.67
C PHE A 249 0.30 -18.41 6.66
N SER A 250 0.75 -19.51 7.29
CA SER A 250 -0.01 -20.74 7.42
C SER A 250 -1.28 -20.60 8.27
N SER A 251 -1.43 -19.53 9.05
CA SER A 251 -2.66 -19.27 9.81
C SER A 251 -3.71 -18.50 9.01
N ILE A 252 -3.41 -18.07 7.78
CA ILE A 252 -4.34 -17.34 6.93
C ILE A 252 -5.29 -18.36 6.28
N ASN A 253 -6.59 -18.24 6.56
CA ASN A 253 -7.60 -19.07 5.89
C ASN A 253 -7.86 -18.54 4.47
N SER A 254 -7.30 -19.21 3.47
CA SER A 254 -7.45 -18.87 2.06
C SER A 254 -8.35 -19.83 1.27
N GLU A 255 -9.00 -20.80 1.91
CA GLU A 255 -9.76 -21.86 1.22
C GLU A 255 -10.88 -21.30 0.34
N ALA A 256 -11.66 -20.35 0.88
CA ALA A 256 -12.73 -19.70 0.13
C ALA A 256 -12.21 -18.95 -1.11
N VAL A 257 -11.00 -18.37 -1.05
CA VAL A 257 -10.38 -17.70 -2.19
C VAL A 257 -9.98 -18.71 -3.26
N LEU A 258 -9.44 -19.86 -2.87
CA LEU A 258 -9.06 -20.93 -3.79
C LEU A 258 -10.28 -21.46 -4.55
N LEU A 259 -11.35 -21.79 -3.83
CA LEU A 259 -12.61 -22.27 -4.42
C LEU A 259 -13.22 -21.23 -5.38
N ALA A 260 -13.29 -19.97 -4.96
CA ALA A 260 -13.79 -18.89 -5.81
C ALA A 260 -12.94 -18.73 -7.07
N ARG A 261 -11.61 -18.79 -6.94
CA ARG A 261 -10.66 -18.68 -8.05
C ARG A 261 -10.83 -19.79 -9.08
N GLU A 262 -10.93 -21.04 -8.62
CA GLU A 262 -11.14 -22.21 -9.50
C GLU A 262 -12.48 -22.14 -10.22
N SER A 263 -13.57 -21.87 -9.49
CA SER A 263 -14.91 -21.70 -10.07
C SER A 263 -14.95 -20.53 -11.06
N SER A 264 -14.24 -19.44 -10.79
CA SER A 264 -14.15 -18.30 -11.69
C SER A 264 -13.46 -18.64 -13.00
N LEU A 265 -12.33 -19.37 -12.95
CA LEU A 265 -11.61 -19.80 -14.14
C LEU A 265 -12.48 -20.70 -15.01
N GLU A 266 -13.16 -21.68 -14.42
CA GLU A 266 -14.10 -22.54 -15.13
C GLU A 266 -15.23 -21.70 -15.78
N ARG A 267 -15.87 -20.83 -14.98
CA ARG A 267 -16.95 -19.96 -15.45
C ARG A 267 -16.54 -19.10 -16.64
N VAL A 268 -15.41 -18.39 -16.56
CA VAL A 268 -15.00 -17.49 -17.65
C VAL A 268 -14.49 -18.24 -18.88
N THR A 269 -13.92 -19.44 -18.68
CA THR A 269 -13.52 -20.31 -19.80
C THR A 269 -14.75 -20.80 -20.54
N THR A 270 -15.74 -21.34 -19.83
CA THR A 270 -17.02 -21.78 -20.41
C THR A 270 -17.72 -20.64 -21.13
N GLN A 271 -17.82 -19.47 -20.51
CA GLN A 271 -18.41 -18.28 -21.14
C GLN A 271 -17.69 -17.87 -22.42
N LEU A 272 -16.34 -17.92 -22.45
CA LEU A 272 -15.58 -17.62 -23.64
C LEU A 272 -15.91 -18.60 -24.79
N LEU A 273 -15.91 -19.90 -24.51
CA LEU A 273 -16.21 -20.93 -25.50
C LEU A 273 -17.64 -20.81 -26.04
N GLU A 274 -18.61 -20.58 -25.16
CA GLU A 274 -20.00 -20.32 -25.55
C GLU A 274 -20.13 -19.10 -26.46
N GLU A 275 -19.38 -18.03 -26.21
CA GLU A 275 -19.41 -16.84 -27.07
C GLU A 275 -18.73 -17.08 -28.42
N LEU A 276 -17.69 -17.92 -28.48
CA LEU A 276 -17.13 -18.37 -29.76
C LEU A 276 -18.17 -19.16 -30.56
N ASP A 277 -18.85 -20.10 -29.92
CA ASP A 277 -19.90 -20.91 -30.54
C ASP A 277 -21.06 -20.05 -31.08
N LYS A 278 -21.56 -19.11 -30.27
CA LYS A 278 -22.63 -18.17 -30.66
C LYS A 278 -22.24 -17.32 -31.88
N ASN A 279 -20.95 -17.04 -32.04
CA ASN A 279 -20.42 -16.24 -33.13
C ASN A 279 -19.95 -17.05 -34.34
N GLY A 280 -20.03 -18.39 -34.28
CA GLY A 280 -19.54 -19.31 -35.30
C GLY A 280 -18.02 -19.27 -35.46
N LEU A 281 -17.30 -18.97 -34.39
CA LEU A 281 -15.84 -18.81 -34.38
C LEU A 281 -15.15 -20.10 -33.90
N PRO A 282 -13.97 -20.44 -34.44
CA PRO A 282 -13.23 -21.62 -34.01
C PRO A 282 -12.67 -21.45 -32.60
N HIS A 283 -12.51 -22.57 -31.86
CA HIS A 283 -11.92 -22.60 -30.50
C HIS A 283 -10.38 -22.51 -30.55
N THR A 284 -9.90 -21.49 -31.23
CA THR A 284 -8.47 -21.20 -31.44
C THR A 284 -8.15 -19.80 -30.98
N LEU A 285 -6.86 -19.50 -30.80
CA LEU A 285 -6.42 -18.15 -30.48
C LEU A 285 -6.91 -17.11 -31.52
N ASP A 286 -6.90 -17.46 -32.80
CA ASP A 286 -7.40 -16.61 -33.89
C ASP A 286 -8.90 -16.35 -33.76
N GLY A 287 -9.69 -17.36 -33.39
CA GLY A 287 -11.12 -17.20 -33.11
C GLY A 287 -11.38 -16.26 -31.93
N VAL A 288 -10.57 -16.34 -30.87
CA VAL A 288 -10.65 -15.42 -29.74
C VAL A 288 -10.26 -13.98 -30.14
N ALA A 289 -9.23 -13.83 -30.98
CA ALA A 289 -8.83 -12.53 -31.50
C ALA A 289 -9.96 -11.88 -32.32
N GLU A 290 -10.61 -12.65 -33.20
CA GLU A 290 -11.76 -12.17 -33.97
C GLU A 290 -12.94 -11.78 -33.06
N LEU A 291 -13.24 -12.59 -32.04
CA LEU A 291 -14.27 -12.27 -31.05
C LEU A 291 -13.97 -10.94 -30.34
N SER A 292 -12.71 -10.70 -29.97
CA SER A 292 -12.27 -9.45 -29.35
C SER A 292 -12.49 -8.25 -30.25
N ASP A 293 -12.20 -8.37 -31.54
CA ASP A 293 -12.38 -7.27 -32.49
C ASP A 293 -13.85 -6.94 -32.72
N ARG A 294 -14.72 -7.96 -32.81
CA ARG A 294 -16.19 -7.76 -32.83
C ARG A 294 -16.67 -7.04 -31.58
N TYR A 295 -16.21 -7.49 -30.40
CA TYR A 295 -16.58 -6.89 -29.13
C TYR A 295 -16.13 -5.42 -28.99
N LYS A 296 -14.91 -5.10 -29.44
CA LYS A 296 -14.40 -3.71 -29.49
C LYS A 296 -15.23 -2.83 -30.43
N ALA A 297 -15.57 -3.35 -31.62
CA ALA A 297 -16.39 -2.62 -32.58
C ALA A 297 -17.79 -2.30 -32.01
N GLU A 298 -18.43 -3.25 -31.33
CA GLU A 298 -19.71 -3.02 -30.67
C GLU A 298 -19.63 -1.98 -29.55
N LYS A 299 -18.59 -2.05 -28.71
CA LYS A 299 -18.36 -1.07 -27.64
C LYS A 299 -18.17 0.33 -28.20
N GLU A 300 -17.42 0.45 -29.29
CA GLU A 300 -17.18 1.73 -29.96
C GLU A 300 -18.46 2.30 -30.55
N ALA A 301 -19.29 1.47 -31.20
CA ALA A 301 -20.60 1.89 -31.71
C ALA A 301 -21.51 2.40 -30.58
N LYS A 302 -21.60 1.66 -29.46
CA LYS A 302 -22.38 2.06 -28.27
C LYS A 302 -21.84 3.36 -27.64
N ARG A 303 -20.52 3.57 -27.63
CA ARG A 303 -19.91 4.81 -27.13
C ARG A 303 -20.31 6.01 -28.00
N ARG A 304 -20.18 5.89 -29.33
CA ARG A 304 -20.56 6.94 -30.29
C ARG A 304 -22.04 7.30 -30.18
N GLU A 305 -22.91 6.31 -30.02
CA GLU A 305 -24.35 6.54 -29.84
C GLU A 305 -24.64 7.35 -28.56
N ARG A 306 -23.96 7.02 -27.45
CA ARG A 306 -24.09 7.76 -26.18
C ARG A 306 -23.59 9.20 -26.29
N GLU A 307 -22.47 9.40 -26.98
CA GLU A 307 -21.90 10.74 -27.22
C GLU A 307 -22.82 11.58 -28.12
N ALA A 308 -23.38 11.00 -29.18
CA ALA A 308 -24.36 11.66 -30.03
C ALA A 308 -25.61 12.07 -29.23
N LYS A 309 -26.14 11.18 -28.39
CA LYS A 309 -27.27 11.48 -27.48
C LYS A 309 -26.93 12.58 -26.47
N ARG A 310 -25.72 12.60 -25.92
CA ARG A 310 -25.26 13.64 -24.99
C ARG A 310 -25.12 14.99 -25.69
N ASN A 311 -24.54 15.02 -26.88
CA ASN A 311 -24.34 16.24 -27.65
C ASN A 311 -25.69 16.82 -28.09
N ALA A 312 -26.63 15.98 -28.56
CA ALA A 312 -27.98 16.42 -28.91
C ALA A 312 -28.75 17.03 -27.72
N ARG A 313 -28.55 16.53 -26.50
CA ARG A 313 -29.12 17.13 -25.27
C ARG A 313 -28.48 18.46 -24.89
N ASN A 314 -27.20 18.66 -25.22
CA ASN A 314 -26.47 19.89 -24.89
C ASN A 314 -26.68 21.01 -25.93
N THR A 315 -26.98 20.67 -27.19
CA THR A 315 -27.26 21.65 -28.26
C THR A 315 -28.74 22.03 -28.38
N GLY A 316 -29.63 21.39 -27.61
CA GLY A 316 -31.06 21.69 -27.54
C GLY A 316 -31.45 22.71 -26.46
N ARG A 317 -30.49 23.53 -26.01
CA ARG A 317 -30.69 24.66 -25.09
C ARG A 317 -30.29 25.96 -25.79
#